data_AF-A0A7W0VIR1-F1
#
_entry.id   AF-A0A7W0VIR1-F1
#
_cell.length_a   1.000
_cell.length_b   1.000
_cell.length_c   1.000
_cell.angle_alpha   90.00
_cell.angle_beta   90.00
_cell.angle_gamma   90.00
#
_symmetry.space_group_name_H-M   'P 1'
#
loop_
_entity.id
_entity.type
_entity.pdbx_description
1 polymer ?
#
loop_
_entity_poly.entity_id
_entity_poly.type
_entity_poly.pdbx_seq_one_letter_code
_entity_poly.pdbx_strand_id
1 'polypeptide(L)'
;YELVAGHPPHQGETAVAILTSVVLSRPRLPHDVPSELAQISGRAMQPDPADRYESIEALQHALQGYLEHRGSSRLAASATELLGKLLGITAERDRARSEEIYRLLATCRFGFHQALAVWPTNRDARAGIARATIAVAEYELVCGDPRAAVTLLSELDERPALRATALAAADADAARRAANELQLKDADPTVHKRTRTIIVALAVVFTAIPFVGAVRGTTLNTHVHQIAWGASCFVGLSVLAFYVRNWTTTAVNRRVFSAAWFLFCAQTILAVGASLMEISIEHTQILNMLLWGAIAGMFALMIDRWMAVCSISYFIAFLLATQFPEHRLYFTGTSNLVLTAVMGWRWRPAEQRLQNERKA
;
A
#
# COMPACT_ATOMS: atom_id res chain seq x y z
N TYR A 1 15.32 -59.56 12.71
CA TYR A 1 14.88 -59.13 14.05
C TYR A 1 16.04 -58.95 15.00
N GLU A 2 16.77 -60.01 15.39
CA GLU A 2 17.83 -59.95 16.41
C GLU A 2 18.88 -58.87 16.16
N LEU A 3 19.33 -58.71 14.90
CA LEU A 3 20.29 -57.68 14.51
C LEU A 3 19.87 -56.25 14.85
N VAL A 4 18.57 -55.96 14.85
CA VAL A 4 18.02 -54.61 15.10
C VAL A 4 17.42 -54.46 16.49
N ALA A 5 16.93 -55.55 17.09
CA ALA A 5 16.34 -55.54 18.43
C ALA A 5 17.36 -55.81 19.56
N GLY A 6 18.51 -56.43 19.24
CA GLY A 6 19.51 -56.86 20.21
C GLY A 6 19.12 -58.09 21.03
N HIS A 7 17.95 -58.68 20.78
CA HIS A 7 17.44 -59.85 21.49
C HIS A 7 16.55 -60.73 20.57
N PRO A 8 16.34 -62.02 20.91
CA PRO A 8 15.47 -62.91 20.14
C PRO A 8 14.01 -62.43 20.13
N PRO A 9 13.25 -62.69 19.05
CA PRO A 9 11.86 -62.25 18.91
C PRO A 9 10.90 -62.93 19.89
N HIS A 10 11.22 -64.14 20.34
CA HIS A 10 10.42 -64.92 21.29
C HIS A 10 11.31 -65.33 22.47
N GLN A 11 10.81 -65.13 23.70
CA GLN A 11 11.52 -65.42 24.94
C GLN A 11 10.61 -66.18 25.90
N GLY A 12 11.18 -67.00 26.78
CA GLY A 12 10.46 -67.74 27.80
C GLY A 12 11.39 -68.55 28.70
N GLU A 13 10.97 -68.78 29.94
CA GLU A 13 11.76 -69.51 30.95
C GLU A 13 11.83 -71.03 30.68
N THR A 14 10.92 -71.55 29.87
CA THR A 14 10.84 -72.98 29.51
C THR A 14 10.56 -73.15 28.01
N ALA A 15 10.90 -74.33 27.47
CA ALA A 15 10.63 -74.65 26.06
C ALA A 15 9.15 -74.51 25.69
N VAL A 16 8.24 -74.89 26.60
CA VAL A 16 6.79 -74.74 26.43
C VAL A 16 6.39 -73.26 26.37
N ALA A 17 7.00 -72.41 27.21
CA ALA A 17 6.76 -70.97 27.18
C ALA A 17 7.24 -70.32 25.87
N ILE A 18 8.38 -70.75 25.34
CA ILE A 18 8.90 -70.28 24.04
C ILE A 18 7.96 -70.69 22.89
N LEU A 19 7.53 -71.97 22.84
CA LEU A 19 6.59 -72.44 21.82
C LEU A 19 5.25 -71.68 21.88
N THR A 20 4.76 -71.41 23.09
CA THR A 20 3.56 -70.60 23.30
C THR A 20 3.75 -69.17 22.79
N SER A 21 4.93 -68.58 23.02
CA SER A 21 5.30 -67.25 22.50
C SER A 21 5.31 -67.22 20.96
N VAL A 22 5.85 -68.25 20.29
CA VAL A 22 5.88 -68.34 18.83
C VAL A 22 4.47 -68.35 18.22
N VAL A 23 3.53 -69.06 18.86
CA VAL A 23 2.16 -69.20 18.34
C VAL A 23 1.31 -67.94 18.60
N LEU A 24 1.48 -67.31 19.76
CA LEU A 24 0.58 -66.23 20.20
C LEU A 24 1.10 -64.82 19.91
N SER A 25 2.41 -64.63 19.73
CA SER A 25 2.98 -63.28 19.67
C SER A 25 3.28 -62.80 18.26
N ARG A 26 3.09 -61.49 18.05
CA ARG A 26 3.67 -60.73 16.93
C ARG A 26 4.81 -59.89 17.52
N PRO A 27 6.08 -60.27 17.32
CA PRO A 27 7.23 -59.55 17.89
C PRO A 27 7.20 -58.08 17.46
N ARG A 28 7.30 -57.16 18.43
CA ARG A 28 7.31 -55.71 18.16
C ARG A 28 8.73 -55.21 18.22
N LEU A 29 9.19 -54.63 17.11
CA LEU A 29 10.47 -53.94 17.08
C LEU A 29 10.39 -52.61 17.86
N PRO A 30 11.50 -52.15 18.45
CA PRO A 30 11.53 -50.86 19.14
C PRO A 30 11.31 -49.68 18.17
N HIS A 31 10.91 -48.53 18.71
CA HIS A 31 10.46 -47.37 17.92
C HIS A 31 11.58 -46.65 17.14
N ASP A 32 12.84 -46.90 17.47
CA ASP A 32 14.02 -46.37 16.78
C ASP A 32 14.34 -47.12 15.48
N VAL A 33 13.77 -48.32 15.29
CA VAL A 33 13.92 -49.09 14.05
C VAL A 33 13.10 -48.44 12.93
N PRO A 34 13.70 -48.17 11.75
CA PRO A 34 12.97 -47.63 10.61
C PRO A 34 11.73 -48.45 10.27
N SER A 35 10.60 -47.76 10.08
CA SER A 35 9.28 -48.37 9.90
C SER A 35 9.21 -49.38 8.76
N GLU A 36 9.87 -49.10 7.63
CA GLU A 36 9.97 -50.01 6.48
C GLU A 36 10.70 -51.30 6.85
N LEU A 37 11.84 -51.21 7.54
CA LEU A 37 12.58 -52.38 8.01
C LEU A 37 11.78 -53.17 9.05
N ALA A 38 11.02 -52.48 9.90
CA ALA A 38 10.15 -53.11 10.88
C ALA A 38 9.01 -53.88 10.20
N GLN A 39 8.41 -53.33 9.14
CA GLN A 39 7.41 -54.02 8.32
C GLN A 39 8.01 -55.23 7.59
N ILE A 40 9.22 -55.10 7.03
CA ILE A 40 9.90 -56.22 6.37
C ILE A 40 10.16 -57.35 7.37
N SER A 41 10.74 -57.03 8.53
CA SER A 41 11.00 -58.03 9.57
C SER A 41 9.69 -58.63 10.11
N GLY A 42 8.64 -57.82 10.28
CA GLY A 42 7.34 -58.29 10.76
C GLY A 42 6.66 -59.23 9.77
N ARG A 43 6.66 -58.91 8.46
CA ARG A 43 6.12 -59.78 7.41
C ARG A 43 6.88 -61.10 7.30
N ALA A 44 8.21 -61.06 7.39
CA ALA A 44 9.04 -62.27 7.34
C ALA A 44 8.76 -63.24 8.51
N MET A 45 8.23 -62.74 9.63
CA MET A 45 7.95 -63.50 10.85
C MET A 45 6.45 -63.77 11.08
N GLN A 46 5.59 -63.63 10.06
CA GLN A 46 4.16 -63.93 10.24
C GLN A 46 3.96 -65.41 10.65
N PRO A 47 3.00 -65.72 11.56
CA PRO A 47 2.77 -67.09 11.98
C PRO A 47 2.37 -68.01 10.82
N ASP A 48 1.45 -67.54 9.97
CA ASP A 48 1.04 -68.24 8.75
C ASP A 48 2.11 -68.07 7.65
N PRO A 49 2.67 -69.15 7.09
CA PRO A 49 3.58 -69.09 5.95
C PRO A 49 3.00 -68.34 4.73
N ALA A 50 1.69 -68.38 4.50
CA ALA A 50 1.05 -67.71 3.38
C ALA A 50 1.10 -66.17 3.47
N ASP A 51 1.21 -65.63 4.69
CA ASP A 51 1.31 -64.19 4.94
C ASP A 51 2.76 -63.66 4.86
N ARG A 52 3.74 -64.55 4.69
CA ARG A 52 5.18 -64.19 4.59
C ARG A 52 5.53 -63.69 3.19
N TYR A 53 6.82 -63.53 2.95
CA TYR A 53 7.33 -63.40 1.58
C TYR A 53 7.26 -64.75 0.89
N GLU A 54 6.79 -64.75 -0.36
CA GLU A 54 6.60 -65.96 -1.18
C GLU A 54 7.92 -66.73 -1.38
N SER A 55 9.05 -66.01 -1.43
CA SER A 55 10.37 -66.60 -1.61
C SER A 55 11.47 -65.80 -0.89
N ILE A 56 12.68 -66.37 -0.84
CA ILE A 56 13.86 -65.68 -0.33
C ILE A 56 14.21 -64.47 -1.20
N GLU A 57 14.07 -64.60 -2.52
CA GLU A 57 14.30 -63.52 -3.49
C GLU A 57 13.35 -62.35 -3.24
N ALA A 58 12.07 -62.62 -2.91
CA ALA A 58 11.11 -61.57 -2.56
C ALA A 58 11.51 -60.82 -1.28
N LEU A 59 12.04 -61.51 -0.27
CA LEU A 59 12.60 -60.89 0.93
C LEU A 59 13.87 -60.08 0.63
N GLN A 60 14.78 -60.62 -0.18
CA GLN A 60 16.00 -59.91 -0.60
C GLN A 60 15.67 -58.64 -1.38
N HIS A 61 14.71 -58.69 -2.31
CA HIS A 61 14.25 -57.53 -3.05
C HIS A 61 13.65 -56.47 -2.12
N ALA A 62 12.86 -56.87 -1.12
CA ALA A 62 12.33 -55.93 -0.12
C ALA A 62 13.44 -55.27 0.71
N LEU A 63 14.44 -56.03 1.14
CA LEU A 63 15.61 -55.50 1.86
C LEU A 63 16.45 -54.56 0.98
N GLN A 64 16.66 -54.91 -0.28
CA GLN A 64 17.36 -54.07 -1.25
C GLN A 64 16.64 -52.74 -1.47
N GLY A 65 15.31 -52.77 -1.65
CA GLY A 65 14.49 -51.57 -1.75
C GLY A 65 14.62 -50.69 -0.50
N TYR A 66 14.54 -51.28 0.70
CA TYR A 66 14.80 -50.53 1.93
C TYR A 66 16.21 -49.90 1.95
N LEU A 67 17.25 -50.62 1.52
CA LEU A 67 18.61 -50.09 1.48
C LEU A 67 18.76 -48.92 0.52
N GLU A 68 18.02 -48.91 -0.58
CA GLU A 68 17.94 -47.80 -1.54
C GLU A 68 17.17 -46.61 -0.94
N HIS A 69 16.07 -46.85 -0.23
CA HIS A 69 15.24 -45.80 0.36
C HIS A 69 15.81 -45.21 1.65
N ARG A 70 16.61 -45.95 2.42
CA ARG A 70 17.09 -45.54 3.76
C ARG A 70 17.81 -44.18 3.75
N GLY A 71 18.53 -43.88 2.67
CA GLY A 71 19.24 -42.62 2.50
C GLY A 71 18.27 -41.45 2.43
N SER A 72 17.21 -41.59 1.64
CA SER A 72 16.12 -40.62 1.55
C SER A 72 15.41 -40.43 2.89
N SER A 73 15.07 -41.52 3.59
CA SER A 73 14.39 -41.46 4.88
C SER A 73 15.21 -40.73 5.94
N ARG A 74 16.54 -40.93 5.98
CA ARG A 74 17.44 -40.19 6.88
C ARG A 74 17.50 -38.70 6.55
N LEU A 75 17.56 -38.33 5.27
CA LEU A 75 17.55 -36.92 4.83
C LEU A 75 16.23 -36.24 5.21
N ALA A 76 15.10 -36.92 4.99
CA ALA A 76 13.78 -36.42 5.37
C ALA A 76 13.64 -36.25 6.88
N ALA A 77 14.16 -37.18 7.70
CA ALA A 77 14.17 -37.06 9.15
C ALA A 77 14.97 -35.85 9.63
N SER A 78 16.16 -35.59 9.05
CA SER A 78 16.96 -34.41 9.38
C SER A 78 16.26 -33.10 8.99
N ALA A 79 15.65 -33.05 7.80
CA ALA A 79 14.86 -31.90 7.36
C ALA A 79 13.61 -31.68 8.24
N THR A 80 13.05 -32.74 8.81
CA THR A 80 11.90 -32.66 9.73
C THR A 80 12.26 -32.00 11.06
N GLU A 81 13.49 -32.19 11.56
CA GLU A 81 13.96 -31.46 12.75
C GLU A 81 14.03 -29.94 12.47
N LEU A 82 14.52 -29.55 11.29
CA LEU A 82 14.56 -28.15 10.87
C LEU A 82 13.14 -27.57 10.67
N LEU A 83 12.22 -28.37 10.14
CA LEU A 83 10.81 -28.00 10.03
C LEU A 83 10.22 -27.72 11.43
N GLY A 84 10.58 -28.51 12.45
CA GLY A 84 10.17 -28.23 13.83
C GLY A 84 10.60 -26.84 14.31
N LYS A 85 11.84 -26.43 14.00
CA LYS A 85 12.37 -25.10 14.32
C LYS A 85 11.63 -24.00 13.55
N LEU A 86 11.38 -24.21 12.24
CA LEU A 86 10.61 -23.30 11.39
C LEU A 86 9.19 -23.07 11.94
N LEU A 87 8.50 -24.14 12.32
CA LEU A 87 7.15 -24.04 12.88
C LEU A 87 7.13 -23.23 14.18
N GLY A 88 8.12 -23.45 15.05
CA GLY A 88 8.26 -22.68 16.30
C GLY A 88 8.40 -21.18 16.06
N ILE A 89 9.33 -20.78 15.18
CA ILE A 89 9.59 -19.36 14.91
C ILE A 89 8.42 -18.68 14.18
N THR A 90 7.74 -19.37 13.25
CA THR A 90 6.57 -18.80 12.55
C THR A 90 5.40 -18.56 13.49
N ALA A 91 5.28 -19.37 14.56
CA ALA A 91 4.21 -19.22 15.55
C ALA A 91 4.35 -17.95 16.40
N GLU A 92 5.58 -17.44 16.57
CA GLU A 92 5.85 -16.19 17.30
C GLU A 92 5.31 -14.95 16.56
N ARG A 93 5.14 -15.03 15.22
CA ARG A 93 4.61 -13.95 14.36
C ARG A 93 5.41 -12.64 14.43
N ASP A 94 6.70 -12.73 14.75
CA ASP A 94 7.60 -11.59 14.77
C ASP A 94 8.13 -11.28 13.36
N ARG A 95 7.88 -10.06 12.88
CA ARG A 95 8.40 -9.57 11.59
C ARG A 95 9.92 -9.37 11.61
N ALA A 96 10.54 -9.11 12.77
CA ALA A 96 11.99 -8.94 12.87
C ALA A 96 12.76 -10.23 12.51
N ARG A 97 12.10 -11.39 12.62
CA ARG A 97 12.68 -12.71 12.32
C ARG A 97 12.40 -13.21 10.91
N SER A 98 11.85 -12.37 10.01
CA SER A 98 11.49 -12.75 8.64
C SER A 98 12.68 -13.38 7.88
N GLU A 99 13.88 -12.80 7.95
CA GLU A 99 15.07 -13.35 7.29
C GLU A 99 15.42 -14.77 7.79
N GLU A 100 15.28 -15.01 9.10
CA GLU A 100 15.52 -16.32 9.69
C GLU A 100 14.49 -17.36 9.25
N ILE A 101 13.21 -16.96 9.18
CA ILE A 101 12.11 -17.79 8.67
C ILE A 101 12.39 -18.22 7.24
N TYR A 102 12.73 -17.29 6.34
CA TYR A 102 13.02 -17.59 4.94
C TYR A 102 14.26 -18.49 4.78
N ARG A 103 15.31 -18.26 5.57
CA ARG A 103 16.50 -19.12 5.59
C ARG A 103 16.17 -20.54 6.04
N LEU A 104 15.36 -20.70 7.09
CA LEU A 104 14.90 -22.01 7.55
C LEU A 104 14.01 -22.70 6.52
N LEU A 105 13.09 -21.97 5.87
CA LEU A 105 12.26 -22.51 4.78
C LEU A 105 13.13 -23.04 3.63
N ALA A 106 14.10 -22.25 3.16
CA ALA A 106 15.02 -22.66 2.10
C ALA A 106 15.80 -23.93 2.49
N THR A 107 16.27 -23.99 3.74
CA THR A 107 17.03 -25.15 4.26
C THR A 107 16.15 -26.40 4.37
N CYS A 108 14.90 -26.26 4.85
CA CYS A 108 13.93 -27.36 4.91
C CYS A 108 13.64 -27.90 3.51
N ARG A 109 13.32 -27.01 2.55
CA ARG A 109 13.05 -27.38 1.16
C ARG A 109 14.22 -28.11 0.54
N PHE A 110 15.44 -27.59 0.71
CA PHE A 110 16.64 -28.25 0.22
C PHE A 110 16.78 -29.67 0.77
N GLY A 111 16.65 -29.85 2.09
CA GLY A 111 16.77 -31.18 2.72
C GLY A 111 15.71 -32.18 2.22
N PHE A 112 14.45 -31.74 2.07
CA PHE A 112 13.40 -32.60 1.52
C PHE A 112 13.58 -32.88 0.02
N HIS A 113 14.06 -31.92 -0.78
CA HIS A 113 14.37 -32.17 -2.18
C HIS A 113 15.54 -33.15 -2.35
N GLN A 114 16.55 -33.10 -1.49
CA GLN A 114 17.62 -34.11 -1.46
C GLN A 114 17.06 -35.51 -1.15
N ALA A 115 16.12 -35.61 -0.21
CA ALA A 115 15.42 -36.88 0.04
C ALA A 115 14.65 -37.36 -1.20
N LEU A 116 13.92 -36.47 -1.88
CA LEU A 116 13.16 -36.80 -3.10
C LEU A 116 14.06 -37.15 -4.30
N ALA A 117 15.27 -36.60 -4.39
CA ALA A 117 16.23 -36.96 -5.43
C ALA A 117 16.68 -38.43 -5.32
N VAL A 118 16.79 -38.95 -4.08
CA VAL A 118 17.13 -40.36 -3.81
C VAL A 118 15.90 -41.26 -3.96
N TRP A 119 14.76 -40.85 -3.42
CA TRP A 119 13.50 -41.60 -3.49
C TRP A 119 12.36 -40.66 -3.86
N PRO A 120 12.02 -40.54 -5.16
CA PRO A 120 11.01 -39.58 -5.66
C PRO A 120 9.62 -39.77 -5.05
N THR A 121 9.34 -40.97 -4.53
CA THR A 121 8.05 -41.30 -3.91
C THR A 121 8.02 -41.19 -2.39
N ASN A 122 9.06 -40.67 -1.75
CA ASN A 122 9.09 -40.43 -0.31
C ASN A 122 7.95 -39.49 0.12
N ARG A 123 6.94 -40.05 0.80
CA ARG A 123 5.75 -39.30 1.25
C ARG A 123 6.08 -38.28 2.33
N ASP A 124 6.99 -38.61 3.25
CA ASP A 124 7.37 -37.72 4.34
C ASP A 124 8.06 -36.47 3.81
N ALA A 125 8.91 -36.62 2.79
CA ALA A 125 9.58 -35.48 2.16
C ALA A 125 8.61 -34.56 1.41
N ARG A 126 7.65 -35.11 0.65
CA ARG A 126 6.60 -34.30 -0.01
C ARG A 126 5.73 -33.57 1.00
N ALA A 127 5.26 -34.28 2.03
CA ALA A 127 4.47 -33.70 3.11
C ALA A 127 5.27 -32.61 3.87
N GLY A 128 6.57 -32.81 4.05
CA GLY A 128 7.47 -31.85 4.66
C GLY A 128 7.57 -30.52 3.89
N ILE A 129 7.73 -30.57 2.56
CA ILE A 129 7.75 -29.38 1.70
C ILE A 129 6.43 -28.62 1.78
N ALA A 130 5.31 -29.35 1.70
CA ALA A 130 3.98 -28.76 1.79
C ALA A 130 3.78 -28.06 3.15
N ARG A 131 4.08 -28.75 4.26
CA ARG A 131 3.96 -28.20 5.61
C ARG A 131 4.84 -26.98 5.84
N ALA A 132 6.10 -27.02 5.41
CA ALA A 132 7.02 -25.88 5.54
C ALA A 132 6.48 -24.66 4.78
N THR A 133 6.02 -24.86 3.54
CA THR A 133 5.51 -23.80 2.67
C THR A 133 4.21 -23.21 3.20
N ILE A 134 3.28 -24.06 3.66
CA ILE A 134 2.01 -23.63 4.24
C ILE A 134 2.27 -22.80 5.51
N ALA A 135 3.16 -23.24 6.40
CA ALA A 135 3.45 -22.51 7.63
C ALA A 135 3.97 -21.08 7.39
N VAL A 136 4.87 -20.91 6.42
CA VAL A 136 5.37 -19.57 6.06
C VAL A 136 4.30 -18.76 5.34
N ALA A 137 3.47 -19.37 4.50
CA ALA A 137 2.35 -18.67 3.87
C ALA A 137 1.31 -18.18 4.91
N GLU A 138 1.01 -18.98 5.94
CA GLU A 138 0.15 -18.57 7.06
C GLU A 138 0.78 -17.41 7.85
N TYR A 139 2.08 -17.48 8.13
CA TYR A 139 2.83 -16.38 8.74
C TYR A 139 2.69 -15.10 7.91
N GLU A 140 2.92 -15.15 6.60
CA GLU A 140 2.83 -13.96 5.74
C GLU A 140 1.42 -13.37 5.70
N LEU A 141 0.37 -14.22 5.71
CA LEU A 141 -1.01 -13.74 5.80
C LEU A 141 -1.29 -12.99 7.10
N VAL A 142 -0.87 -13.55 8.23
CA VAL A 142 -1.06 -12.92 9.55
C VAL A 142 -0.21 -11.66 9.67
N CYS A 143 1.01 -11.71 9.16
CA CYS A 143 1.90 -10.57 9.11
C CYS A 143 1.49 -9.56 8.03
N GLY A 144 0.44 -9.76 7.23
CA GLY A 144 -0.09 -8.73 6.32
C GLY A 144 0.60 -8.61 4.97
N ASP A 145 1.30 -9.64 4.49
CA ASP A 145 1.75 -9.78 3.10
C ASP A 145 1.02 -10.95 2.40
N PRO A 146 -0.25 -10.75 2.01
CA PRO A 146 -1.01 -11.80 1.34
C PRO A 146 -0.44 -12.17 -0.04
N ARG A 147 0.35 -11.29 -0.68
CA ARG A 147 0.96 -11.57 -1.99
C ARG A 147 2.10 -12.58 -1.86
N ALA A 148 2.95 -12.43 -0.84
CA ALA A 148 4.00 -13.41 -0.54
C ALA A 148 3.38 -14.79 -0.27
N ALA A 149 2.29 -14.85 0.50
CA ALA A 149 1.56 -16.09 0.74
C ALA A 149 1.03 -16.74 -0.55
N VAL A 150 0.45 -15.97 -1.48
CA VAL A 150 -0.02 -16.49 -2.79
C VAL A 150 1.14 -17.08 -3.60
N THR A 151 2.30 -16.42 -3.61
CA THR A 151 3.50 -16.91 -4.31
C THR A 151 3.94 -18.26 -3.76
N LEU A 152 4.09 -18.36 -2.43
CA LEU A 152 4.49 -19.61 -1.76
C LEU A 152 3.50 -20.75 -2.04
N LEU A 153 2.20 -20.50 -1.91
CA LEU A 153 1.16 -21.51 -2.15
C LEU A 153 0.98 -21.86 -3.63
N SER A 154 1.64 -21.15 -4.55
CA SER A 154 1.65 -21.47 -5.98
C SER A 154 2.72 -22.44 -6.41
N GLU A 155 3.69 -22.68 -5.54
CA GLU A 155 4.78 -23.64 -5.77
C GLU A 155 4.38 -25.07 -5.40
N LEU A 156 3.25 -25.27 -4.71
CA LEU A 156 2.76 -26.59 -4.31
C LEU A 156 1.92 -27.22 -5.43
N ASP A 157 2.17 -28.51 -5.71
CA ASP A 157 1.43 -29.29 -6.70
C ASP A 157 -0.05 -29.46 -6.31
N GLU A 158 -0.30 -29.81 -5.04
CA GLU A 158 -1.64 -29.84 -4.48
C GLU A 158 -2.09 -28.43 -4.12
N ARG A 159 -3.33 -28.07 -4.46
CA ARG A 159 -3.88 -26.73 -4.18
C ARG A 159 -4.49 -26.69 -2.77
N PRO A 160 -3.82 -26.08 -1.77
CA PRO A 160 -4.38 -25.99 -0.43
C PRO A 160 -5.56 -25.01 -0.41
N ALA A 161 -6.56 -25.29 0.44
CA ALA A 161 -7.71 -24.39 0.65
C ALA A 161 -7.28 -22.96 1.06
N LEU A 162 -6.16 -22.85 1.79
CA LEU A 162 -5.54 -21.59 2.20
C LEU A 162 -5.26 -20.65 1.02
N ARG A 163 -5.00 -21.18 -0.19
CA ARG A 163 -4.73 -20.38 -1.38
C ARG A 163 -5.89 -19.46 -1.75
N ALA A 164 -7.12 -19.94 -1.63
CA ALA A 164 -8.30 -19.12 -1.92
C ALA A 164 -8.41 -17.94 -0.95
N THR A 165 -8.16 -18.19 0.34
CA THR A 165 -8.09 -17.16 1.38
C THR A 165 -6.99 -16.14 1.11
N ALA A 166 -5.81 -16.60 0.69
CA ALA A 166 -4.68 -15.72 0.37
C ALA A 166 -4.96 -14.81 -0.85
N LEU A 167 -5.60 -15.34 -1.90
CA LEU A 167 -6.02 -14.56 -3.07
C LEU A 167 -7.04 -13.49 -2.69
N ALA A 168 -8.08 -13.84 -1.93
CA ALA A 168 -9.08 -12.87 -1.48
C ALA A 168 -8.45 -11.75 -0.62
N ALA A 169 -7.50 -12.09 0.26
CA ALA A 169 -6.76 -11.11 1.05
C ALA A 169 -5.87 -10.21 0.18
N ALA A 170 -5.22 -10.75 -0.85
CA ALA A 170 -4.38 -10.00 -1.78
C ALA A 170 -5.20 -9.02 -2.64
N ASP A 171 -6.39 -9.42 -3.10
CA ASP A 171 -7.29 -8.57 -3.85
C ASP A 171 -7.83 -7.42 -2.99
N ALA A 172 -8.20 -7.69 -1.74
CA ALA A 172 -8.65 -6.68 -0.79
C ALA A 172 -7.53 -5.66 -0.46
N ASP A 173 -6.30 -6.13 -0.27
CA ASP A 173 -5.15 -5.25 -0.04
C ASP A 173 -4.81 -4.40 -1.28
N ALA A 174 -4.88 -4.99 -2.48
CA ALA A 174 -4.71 -4.26 -3.73
C ALA A 174 -5.77 -3.15 -3.92
N ALA A 175 -7.03 -3.45 -3.63
CA ALA A 175 -8.12 -2.48 -3.68
C ALA A 175 -7.91 -1.33 -2.68
N ARG A 176 -7.47 -1.63 -1.46
CA ARG A 176 -7.12 -0.63 -0.44
C ARG A 176 -5.97 0.27 -0.90
N ARG A 177 -4.89 -0.30 -1.44
CA ARG A 177 -3.75 0.47 -1.93
C ARG A 177 -4.16 1.38 -3.10
N ALA A 178 -4.96 0.89 -4.04
CA ALA A 178 -5.47 1.68 -5.15
C ALA A 178 -6.35 2.85 -4.68
N ALA A 179 -7.22 2.63 -3.69
CA ALA A 179 -8.03 3.68 -3.09
C ALA A 179 -7.18 4.76 -2.39
N ASN A 180 -6.15 4.35 -1.64
CA ASN A 180 -5.22 5.28 -1.00
C ASN A 180 -4.41 6.07 -2.04
N GLU A 181 -3.94 5.42 -3.11
CA GLU A 181 -3.19 6.10 -4.17
C GLU A 181 -4.05 7.16 -4.89
N LEU A 182 -5.34 6.90 -5.11
CA LEU A 182 -6.27 7.88 -5.64
C LEU A 182 -6.40 9.10 -4.72
N GLN A 183 -6.50 8.88 -3.40
CA GLN A 183 -6.54 9.96 -2.41
C GLN A 183 -5.25 10.77 -2.36
N LEU A 184 -4.08 10.13 -2.46
CA LEU A 184 -2.80 10.85 -2.53
C LEU A 184 -2.67 11.67 -3.81
N LYS A 185 -3.10 11.14 -4.95
CA LYS A 185 -3.11 11.89 -6.23
C LYS A 185 -4.03 13.12 -6.17
N ASP A 186 -5.16 13.02 -5.48
CA ASP A 186 -6.07 14.16 -5.26
C ASP A 186 -5.52 15.19 -4.27
N ALA A 187 -4.68 14.75 -3.33
CA ALA A 187 -4.08 15.58 -2.30
C ALA A 187 -2.78 16.27 -2.73
N ASP A 188 -2.13 15.83 -3.81
CA ASP A 188 -0.88 16.41 -4.28
C ASP A 188 -1.10 17.80 -4.91
N PRO A 189 -0.69 18.90 -4.24
CA PRO A 189 -0.83 20.25 -4.76
C PRO A 189 0.31 20.62 -5.72
N THR A 190 1.16 19.66 -6.13
CA THR A 190 2.20 19.88 -7.15
C THR A 190 1.60 19.94 -8.56
N VAL A 191 0.74 20.95 -8.73
CA VAL A 191 0.28 21.41 -10.03
C VAL A 191 1.51 21.76 -10.87
N HIS A 192 1.62 21.11 -12.03
CA HIS A 192 2.64 21.27 -13.05
C HIS A 192 3.26 22.67 -13.09
N LYS A 193 4.60 22.75 -13.09
CA LYS A 193 5.39 24.01 -13.10
C LYS A 193 4.82 25.09 -14.04
N ARG A 194 4.29 24.71 -15.22
CA ARG A 194 3.69 25.60 -16.23
C ARG A 194 2.42 26.32 -15.75
N THR A 195 1.48 25.62 -15.10
CA THR A 195 0.22 26.22 -14.61
C THR A 195 0.49 27.24 -13.51
N ARG A 196 1.48 26.96 -12.64
CA ARG A 196 1.88 27.88 -11.58
C ARG A 196 2.49 29.17 -12.12
N THR A 197 3.35 29.09 -13.14
CA THR A 197 3.93 30.29 -13.77
C THR A 197 2.84 31.19 -14.35
N ILE A 198 1.80 30.61 -14.95
CA ILE A 198 0.65 31.35 -15.50
C ILE A 198 -0.14 32.04 -14.37
N ILE A 199 -0.42 31.34 -13.27
CA ILE A 199 -1.16 31.92 -12.12
C ILE A 199 -0.38 33.08 -11.48
N VAL A 200 0.93 32.92 -11.27
CA VAL A 200 1.78 33.97 -10.71
C VAL A 200 1.87 35.16 -11.67
N ALA A 201 2.05 34.92 -12.97
CA ALA A 201 2.07 35.99 -13.97
C ALA A 201 0.75 36.78 -13.99
N LEU A 202 -0.40 36.08 -13.92
CA LEU A 202 -1.71 36.72 -13.84
C LEU A 202 -1.88 37.53 -12.55
N ALA A 203 -1.42 37.01 -11.41
CA ALA A 203 -1.44 37.72 -10.12
C ALA A 203 -0.60 39.01 -10.14
N VAL A 204 0.57 38.97 -10.81
CA VAL A 204 1.42 40.16 -11.03
C VAL A 204 0.69 41.20 -11.87
N VAL A 205 0.05 40.80 -12.99
CA VAL A 205 -0.75 41.70 -13.82
C VAL A 205 -1.90 42.31 -13.01
N PHE A 206 -2.60 41.49 -12.23
CA PHE A 206 -3.72 41.94 -11.38
C PHE A 206 -3.26 42.89 -10.26
N THR A 207 -2.02 42.77 -9.80
CA THR A 207 -1.40 43.69 -8.84
C THR A 207 -0.99 45.02 -9.49
N ALA A 208 -0.47 44.97 -10.72
CA ALA A 208 0.03 46.16 -11.41
C ALA A 208 -1.08 47.12 -11.87
N ILE A 209 -2.25 46.59 -12.28
CA ILE A 209 -3.35 47.39 -12.84
C ILE A 209 -3.82 48.52 -11.91
N PRO A 210 -4.13 48.28 -10.62
CA PRO A 210 -4.54 49.34 -9.70
C PRO A 210 -3.48 50.43 -9.51
N PHE A 211 -2.19 50.06 -9.41
CA PHE A 211 -1.11 51.03 -9.26
C PHE A 211 -0.92 51.90 -10.51
N VAL A 212 -0.95 51.29 -11.70
CA VAL A 212 -0.90 52.04 -12.97
C VAL A 212 -2.09 52.97 -13.08
N GLY A 213 -3.28 52.50 -12.68
CA GLY A 213 -4.50 53.30 -12.58
C GLY A 213 -4.37 54.51 -11.67
N ALA A 214 -3.83 54.29 -10.47
CA ALA A 214 -3.64 55.34 -9.47
C ALA A 214 -2.68 56.44 -9.94
N VAL A 215 -1.65 56.09 -10.70
CA VAL A 215 -0.64 57.05 -11.22
C VAL A 215 -1.10 57.74 -12.49
N ARG A 216 -1.75 57.02 -13.42
CA ARG A 216 -2.15 57.56 -14.73
C ARG A 216 -3.57 58.12 -14.77
N GLY A 217 -4.40 57.92 -13.74
CA GLY A 217 -5.81 58.32 -13.72
C GLY A 217 -6.70 57.58 -14.74
N THR A 218 -6.21 56.49 -15.35
CA THR A 218 -6.80 55.84 -16.53
C THR A 218 -7.52 54.52 -16.24
N THR A 219 -7.93 54.26 -14.98
CA THR A 219 -8.67 53.04 -14.66
C THR A 219 -10.12 53.05 -15.11
N LEU A 220 -10.81 51.93 -14.88
CA LEU A 220 -12.24 51.68 -15.04
C LEU A 220 -13.08 52.77 -14.37
N ASN A 221 -13.16 53.95 -14.99
CA ASN A 221 -13.75 55.17 -14.42
C ASN A 221 -15.29 55.17 -14.53
N THR A 222 -15.86 54.12 -15.09
CA THR A 222 -17.31 53.95 -15.26
C THR A 222 -17.71 52.50 -14.97
N HIS A 223 -18.94 52.29 -14.55
CA HIS A 223 -19.53 50.96 -14.40
C HIS A 223 -19.44 50.09 -15.65
N VAL A 224 -19.64 50.68 -16.84
CA VAL A 224 -19.58 49.94 -18.13
C VAL A 224 -18.22 49.26 -18.31
N HIS A 225 -17.13 50.00 -18.12
CA HIS A 225 -15.79 49.45 -18.18
C HIS A 225 -15.59 48.32 -17.16
N GLN A 226 -16.05 48.49 -15.91
CA GLN A 226 -15.88 47.48 -14.86
C GLN A 226 -16.70 46.20 -15.12
N ILE A 227 -17.92 46.34 -15.62
CA ILE A 227 -18.78 45.24 -16.05
C ILE A 227 -18.13 44.51 -17.22
N ALA A 228 -17.67 45.24 -18.24
CA ALA A 228 -17.00 44.67 -19.40
C ALA A 228 -15.74 43.89 -19.02
N TRP A 229 -14.94 44.42 -18.09
CA TRP A 229 -13.77 43.74 -17.53
C TRP A 229 -14.16 42.44 -16.82
N GLY A 230 -15.12 42.50 -15.89
CA GLY A 230 -15.56 41.32 -15.14
C GLY A 230 -16.15 40.23 -16.03
N ALA A 231 -17.01 40.62 -16.98
CA ALA A 231 -17.60 39.72 -17.96
C ALA A 231 -16.53 39.09 -18.87
N SER A 232 -15.55 39.86 -19.33
CA SER A 232 -14.45 39.35 -20.17
C SER A 232 -13.61 38.31 -19.43
N CYS A 233 -13.25 38.56 -18.17
CA CYS A 233 -12.53 37.59 -17.34
C CYS A 233 -13.36 36.33 -17.06
N PHE A 234 -14.65 36.49 -16.79
CA PHE A 234 -15.58 35.38 -16.58
C PHE A 234 -15.70 34.48 -17.82
N VAL A 235 -15.91 35.08 -19.00
CA VAL A 235 -15.99 34.36 -20.27
C VAL A 235 -14.64 33.72 -20.60
N GLY A 236 -13.55 34.44 -20.46
CA GLY A 236 -12.20 33.94 -20.71
C GLY A 236 -11.84 32.72 -19.85
N LEU A 237 -12.16 32.76 -18.55
CA LEU A 237 -11.99 31.60 -17.67
C LEU A 237 -12.90 30.43 -18.07
N SER A 238 -14.16 30.70 -18.42
CA SER A 238 -15.11 29.66 -18.85
C SER A 238 -14.64 28.95 -20.12
N VAL A 239 -14.13 29.71 -21.11
CA VAL A 239 -13.51 29.17 -22.32
C VAL A 239 -12.24 28.37 -21.97
N LEU A 240 -11.39 28.88 -21.08
CA LEU A 240 -10.19 28.19 -20.65
C LEU A 240 -10.51 26.85 -19.95
N ALA A 241 -11.53 26.79 -19.10
CA ALA A 241 -11.96 25.53 -18.48
C ALA A 241 -12.50 24.53 -19.50
N PHE A 242 -13.18 25.01 -20.55
CA PHE A 242 -13.69 24.14 -21.60
C PHE A 242 -12.56 23.51 -22.42
N TYR A 243 -11.54 24.30 -22.79
CA TYR A 243 -10.43 23.83 -23.62
C TYR A 243 -9.35 23.09 -22.83
N VAL A 244 -9.10 23.46 -21.58
CA VAL A 244 -8.04 22.84 -20.78
C VAL A 244 -8.61 21.78 -19.84
N ARG A 245 -8.89 20.61 -20.43
CA ARG A 245 -9.41 19.42 -19.76
C ARG A 245 -8.56 18.93 -18.57
N ASN A 246 -7.29 19.35 -18.51
CA ASN A 246 -6.35 18.99 -17.44
C ASN A 246 -6.44 19.87 -16.18
N TRP A 247 -7.18 20.98 -16.18
CA TRP A 247 -7.26 21.87 -15.01
C TRP A 247 -8.27 21.36 -13.97
N THR A 248 -9.14 20.41 -14.30
CA THR A 248 -10.12 19.84 -13.36
C THR A 248 -9.67 18.52 -12.72
N THR A 249 -8.45 18.06 -13.02
CA THR A 249 -7.96 16.73 -12.62
C THR A 249 -7.75 16.61 -11.12
N THR A 250 -7.25 17.65 -10.46
CA THR A 250 -7.07 17.64 -9.00
C THR A 250 -8.20 18.39 -8.29
N ALA A 251 -8.56 17.92 -7.10
CA ALA A 251 -9.58 18.57 -6.27
C ALA A 251 -9.21 20.03 -5.93
N VAL A 252 -7.92 20.30 -5.70
CA VAL A 252 -7.41 21.65 -5.42
C VAL A 252 -7.59 22.57 -6.64
N ASN A 253 -7.20 22.15 -7.84
CA ASN A 253 -7.36 22.98 -9.03
C ASN A 253 -8.82 23.28 -9.34
N ARG A 254 -9.70 22.28 -9.19
CA ARG A 254 -11.14 22.47 -9.36
C ARG A 254 -11.68 23.52 -8.39
N ARG A 255 -11.29 23.46 -7.11
CA ARG A 255 -11.71 24.46 -6.11
C ARG A 255 -11.17 25.86 -6.42
N VAL A 256 -9.88 25.98 -6.75
CA VAL A 256 -9.25 27.25 -7.15
C VAL A 256 -9.93 27.85 -8.38
N PHE A 257 -10.19 27.04 -9.40
CA PHE A 257 -10.87 27.47 -10.61
C PHE A 257 -12.31 27.88 -10.34
N SER A 258 -13.09 27.06 -9.62
CA SER A 258 -14.49 27.38 -9.26
C SER A 258 -14.61 28.71 -8.52
N ALA A 259 -13.63 29.06 -7.70
CA ALA A 259 -13.66 30.32 -7.00
C ALA A 259 -13.17 31.52 -7.78
N ALA A 260 -12.18 31.36 -8.65
CA ALA A 260 -11.84 32.40 -9.62
C ALA A 260 -13.07 32.71 -10.50
N TRP A 261 -13.74 31.67 -10.98
CA TRP A 261 -14.99 31.79 -11.73
C TRP A 261 -16.08 32.51 -10.92
N PHE A 262 -16.31 32.09 -9.66
CA PHE A 262 -17.30 32.71 -8.78
C PHE A 262 -16.95 34.18 -8.46
N LEU A 263 -15.67 34.50 -8.25
CA LEU A 263 -15.16 35.86 -8.02
C LEU A 263 -15.55 36.79 -9.17
N PHE A 264 -15.25 36.41 -10.41
CA PHE A 264 -15.55 37.24 -11.59
C PHE A 264 -17.05 37.34 -11.87
N CYS A 265 -17.81 36.28 -11.59
CA CYS A 265 -19.27 36.32 -11.64
C CYS A 265 -19.85 37.30 -10.61
N ALA A 266 -19.48 37.13 -9.34
CA ALA A 266 -19.97 37.93 -8.22
C ALA A 266 -19.59 39.41 -8.35
N GLN A 267 -18.36 39.74 -8.79
CA GLN A 267 -17.98 41.14 -8.99
C GLN A 267 -18.78 41.78 -10.14
N THR A 268 -19.10 41.03 -11.19
CA THR A 268 -19.86 41.54 -12.33
C THR A 268 -21.30 41.81 -11.92
N ILE A 269 -21.90 40.90 -11.16
CA ILE A 269 -23.24 41.08 -10.56
C ILE A 269 -23.24 42.30 -9.63
N LEU A 270 -22.22 42.44 -8.77
CA LEU A 270 -22.07 43.59 -7.89
C LEU A 270 -21.97 44.91 -8.67
N ALA A 271 -21.19 44.94 -9.75
CA ALA A 271 -21.05 46.14 -10.60
C ALA A 271 -22.36 46.50 -11.32
N VAL A 272 -23.08 45.52 -11.85
CA VAL A 272 -24.40 45.73 -12.46
C VAL A 272 -25.40 46.25 -11.42
N GLY A 273 -25.49 45.59 -10.26
CA GLY A 273 -26.39 46.01 -9.18
C GLY A 273 -26.08 47.42 -8.68
N ALA A 274 -24.80 47.75 -8.48
CA ALA A 274 -24.38 49.08 -8.07
C ALA A 274 -24.70 50.14 -9.13
N SER A 275 -24.53 49.83 -10.42
CA SER A 275 -24.91 50.73 -11.50
C SER A 275 -26.41 50.99 -11.55
N LEU A 276 -27.25 49.98 -11.30
CA LEU A 276 -28.71 50.11 -11.26
C LEU A 276 -29.20 50.90 -10.04
N MET A 277 -28.43 50.87 -8.95
CA MET A 277 -28.69 51.63 -7.73
C MET A 277 -28.08 53.04 -7.74
N GLU A 278 -27.50 53.46 -8.88
CA GLU A 278 -26.80 54.75 -9.03
C GLU A 278 -25.67 54.97 -8.01
N ILE A 279 -25.11 53.89 -7.47
CA ILE A 279 -23.95 53.94 -6.57
C ILE A 279 -22.75 54.39 -7.40
N SER A 280 -21.96 55.33 -6.90
CA SER A 280 -20.78 55.80 -7.65
C SER A 280 -19.77 54.65 -7.85
N ILE A 281 -19.05 54.70 -8.96
CA ILE A 281 -18.01 53.70 -9.31
C ILE A 281 -16.96 53.53 -8.20
N GLU A 282 -16.68 54.60 -7.46
CA GLU A 282 -15.72 54.60 -6.37
C GLU A 282 -16.20 53.71 -5.21
N HIS A 283 -17.47 53.87 -4.80
CA HIS A 283 -18.07 53.02 -3.77
C HIS A 283 -18.16 51.56 -4.23
N THR A 284 -18.43 51.30 -5.51
CA THR A 284 -18.42 49.94 -6.06
C THR A 284 -17.04 49.31 -6.01
N GLN A 285 -15.98 50.05 -6.32
CA GLN A 285 -14.60 49.58 -6.18
C GLN A 285 -14.24 49.27 -4.72
N ILE A 286 -14.72 50.08 -3.77
CA ILE A 286 -14.56 49.82 -2.33
C ILE A 286 -15.30 48.54 -1.93
N LEU A 287 -16.56 48.36 -2.34
CA LEU A 287 -17.35 47.15 -2.06
C LEU A 287 -16.74 45.87 -2.66
N ASN A 288 -16.02 45.98 -3.78
CA ASN A 288 -15.28 44.84 -4.33
C ASN A 288 -14.18 44.34 -3.38
N MET A 289 -13.54 45.23 -2.60
CA MET A 289 -12.55 44.80 -1.61
C MET A 289 -13.18 43.90 -0.54
N LEU A 290 -14.39 44.24 -0.08
CA LEU A 290 -15.14 43.41 0.87
C LEU A 290 -15.46 42.03 0.26
N LEU A 291 -15.94 42.00 -0.99
CA LEU A 291 -16.23 40.77 -1.71
C LEU A 291 -14.97 39.89 -1.84
N TRP A 292 -13.85 40.47 -2.24
CA TRP A 292 -12.58 39.77 -2.41
C TRP A 292 -12.04 39.26 -1.07
N GLY A 293 -12.19 40.03 0.01
CA GLY A 293 -11.84 39.62 1.36
C GLY A 293 -12.67 38.43 1.86
N ALA A 294 -13.98 38.42 1.57
CA ALA A 294 -14.87 37.32 1.92
C ALA A 294 -14.53 36.03 1.16
N ILE A 295 -14.27 36.12 -0.15
CA ILE A 295 -13.87 34.98 -0.97
C ILE A 295 -12.51 34.45 -0.52
N ALA A 296 -11.53 35.32 -0.24
CA ALA A 296 -10.24 34.91 0.31
C ALA A 296 -10.38 34.22 1.68
N GLY A 297 -11.33 34.67 2.52
CA GLY A 297 -11.64 34.04 3.81
C GLY A 297 -12.22 32.63 3.65
N MET A 298 -13.15 32.44 2.70
CA MET A 298 -13.67 31.12 2.34
C MET A 298 -12.54 30.19 1.88
N PHE A 299 -11.58 30.71 1.10
CA PHE A 299 -10.38 29.99 0.68
C PHE A 299 -9.48 29.57 1.84
N ALA A 300 -9.35 30.44 2.84
CA ALA A 300 -8.58 30.16 4.03
C ALA A 300 -9.13 28.95 4.81
N LEU A 301 -10.46 28.83 4.87
CA LEU A 301 -11.15 27.74 5.55
C LEU A 301 -11.12 26.42 4.77
N MET A 302 -11.22 26.49 3.43
CA MET A 302 -11.42 25.29 2.61
C MET A 302 -10.14 24.70 1.99
N ILE A 303 -9.07 25.50 1.86
CA ILE A 303 -7.88 25.11 1.10
C ILE A 303 -6.58 25.36 1.88
N ASP A 304 -6.27 26.60 2.22
CA ASP A 304 -5.00 26.94 2.87
C ASP A 304 -5.17 28.12 3.85
N ARG A 305 -4.98 27.85 5.15
CA ARG A 305 -5.11 28.82 6.23
C ARG A 305 -4.30 30.11 6.02
N TRP A 306 -3.21 30.06 5.24
CA TRP A 306 -2.42 31.25 4.92
C TRP A 306 -3.18 32.28 4.08
N MET A 307 -4.25 31.89 3.37
CA MET A 307 -5.12 32.85 2.68
C MET A 307 -5.88 33.76 3.66
N ALA A 308 -5.89 33.45 4.96
CA ALA A 308 -6.41 34.35 5.98
C ALA A 308 -5.66 35.70 5.97
N VAL A 309 -4.35 35.70 5.69
CA VAL A 309 -3.56 36.94 5.57
C VAL A 309 -4.09 37.80 4.42
N CYS A 310 -4.40 37.19 3.28
CA CYS A 310 -5.00 37.89 2.14
C CYS A 310 -6.39 38.44 2.49
N SER A 311 -7.23 37.63 3.12
CA SER A 311 -8.57 38.04 3.57
C SER A 311 -8.52 39.24 4.52
N ILE A 312 -7.68 39.17 5.55
CA ILE A 312 -7.44 40.27 6.50
C ILE A 312 -6.95 41.52 5.77
N SER A 313 -6.02 41.37 4.81
CA SER A 313 -5.51 42.52 4.05
C SER A 313 -6.59 43.24 3.23
N TYR A 314 -7.55 42.50 2.66
CA TYR A 314 -8.67 43.09 1.91
C TYR A 314 -9.71 43.72 2.85
N PHE A 315 -9.97 43.14 4.01
CA PHE A 315 -10.87 43.76 4.99
C PHE A 315 -10.30 45.05 5.57
N ILE A 316 -8.99 45.08 5.85
CA ILE A 316 -8.31 46.33 6.26
C ILE A 316 -8.37 47.35 5.12
N ALA A 317 -8.07 46.95 3.88
CA ALA A 317 -8.16 47.83 2.72
C ALA A 317 -9.57 48.38 2.51
N PHE A 318 -10.62 47.58 2.71
CA PHE A 318 -12.00 48.01 2.66
C PHE A 318 -12.28 49.10 3.70
N LEU A 319 -11.94 48.87 4.97
CA LEU A 319 -12.16 49.85 6.05
C LEU A 319 -11.39 51.15 5.80
N LEU A 320 -10.13 51.07 5.37
CA LEU A 320 -9.34 52.25 5.02
C LEU A 320 -9.90 52.99 3.81
N ALA A 321 -10.31 52.29 2.77
CA ALA A 321 -10.86 52.90 1.56
C ALA A 321 -12.24 53.53 1.81
N THR A 322 -13.01 53.07 2.80
CA THR A 322 -14.24 53.77 3.23
C THR A 322 -13.97 55.12 3.88
N GLN A 323 -12.81 55.29 4.54
CA GLN A 323 -12.42 56.55 5.17
C GLN A 323 -11.66 57.48 4.21
N PHE A 324 -10.87 56.89 3.30
CA PHE A 324 -10.02 57.60 2.33
C PHE A 324 -10.27 57.09 0.89
N PRO A 325 -11.43 57.42 0.28
CA PRO A 325 -11.82 56.90 -1.03
C PRO A 325 -10.86 57.27 -2.17
N GLU A 326 -10.15 58.40 -2.07
CA GLU A 326 -9.14 58.84 -3.03
C GLU A 326 -7.95 57.88 -3.14
N HIS A 327 -7.64 57.13 -2.07
CA HIS A 327 -6.52 56.19 -2.02
C HIS A 327 -6.92 54.74 -2.30
N ARG A 328 -8.19 54.48 -2.65
CA ARG A 328 -8.73 53.11 -2.86
C ARG A 328 -7.87 52.24 -3.77
N LEU A 329 -7.35 52.77 -4.87
CA LEU A 329 -6.56 51.99 -5.84
C LEU A 329 -5.20 51.55 -5.25
N TYR A 330 -4.60 52.38 -4.37
CA TYR A 330 -3.39 52.01 -3.65
C TYR A 330 -3.66 50.92 -2.61
N PHE A 331 -4.79 51.01 -1.90
CA PHE A 331 -5.20 49.96 -0.96
C PHE A 331 -5.49 48.64 -1.69
N THR A 332 -6.21 48.69 -2.82
CA THR A 332 -6.42 47.51 -3.67
C THR A 332 -5.10 46.91 -4.15
N GLY A 333 -4.21 47.72 -4.72
CA GLY A 333 -2.91 47.26 -5.22
C GLY A 333 -2.06 46.62 -4.13
N THR A 334 -2.10 47.18 -2.91
CA THR A 334 -1.39 46.65 -1.75
C THR A 334 -1.93 45.28 -1.32
N SER A 335 -3.26 45.11 -1.24
CA SER A 335 -3.86 43.80 -0.95
C SER A 335 -3.59 42.77 -2.05
N ASN A 336 -3.61 43.18 -3.33
CA ASN A 336 -3.22 42.32 -4.45
C ASN A 336 -1.74 41.90 -4.37
N LEU A 337 -0.86 42.79 -3.90
CA LEU A 337 0.55 42.48 -3.68
C LEU A 337 0.72 41.45 -2.55
N VAL A 338 -0.02 41.59 -1.44
CA VAL A 338 -0.05 40.59 -0.36
C VAL A 338 -0.50 39.23 -0.91
N LEU A 339 -1.58 39.20 -1.69
CA LEU A 339 -2.06 37.97 -2.34
C LEU A 339 -0.97 37.33 -3.22
N THR A 340 -0.32 38.12 -4.06
CA THR A 340 0.76 37.67 -4.96
C THR A 340 1.97 37.15 -4.18
N ALA A 341 2.36 37.83 -3.10
CA ALA A 341 3.47 37.41 -2.24
C ALA A 341 3.18 36.09 -1.52
N VAL A 342 1.97 35.96 -0.95
CA VAL A 342 1.53 34.73 -0.27
C VAL A 342 1.48 33.55 -1.25
N MET A 343 0.89 33.74 -2.44
CA MET A 343 0.89 32.70 -3.49
C MET A 343 2.31 32.37 -3.97
N GLY A 344 3.17 33.37 -4.16
CA GLY A 344 4.54 33.21 -4.61
C GLY A 344 5.45 32.49 -3.62
N TRP A 345 5.26 32.71 -2.31
CA TRP A 345 6.00 32.08 -1.22
C TRP A 345 5.46 30.70 -0.87
N ARG A 346 4.15 30.59 -0.58
CA ARG A 346 3.56 29.36 -0.03
C ARG A 346 3.39 28.25 -1.05
N TRP A 347 3.31 28.57 -2.35
CA TRP A 347 3.18 27.55 -3.39
C TRP A 347 4.52 27.20 -4.07
N ARG A 348 5.67 27.54 -3.44
CA ARG A 348 7.02 27.11 -3.89
C ARG A 348 7.14 25.57 -3.99
N PRO A 349 7.98 25.04 -4.91
CA PRO A 349 8.17 23.60 -5.07
C PRO A 349 8.68 23.01 -3.75
N ALA A 350 8.22 21.81 -3.40
CA ALA A 350 8.61 21.14 -2.16
C ALA A 350 10.14 21.03 -1.98
N GLU A 351 10.88 20.79 -3.07
CA GLU A 351 12.36 20.76 -3.09
C GLU A 351 13.00 22.06 -2.58
N GLN A 352 12.42 23.22 -2.88
CA GLN A 352 12.96 24.52 -2.44
C GLN A 352 12.56 24.87 -1.00
N ARG A 353 11.40 24.38 -0.51
CA ARG A 353 11.03 24.58 0.90
C ARG A 353 11.92 23.74 1.82
N LEU A 354 12.14 22.47 1.47
CA LEU A 354 13.05 21.59 2.20
C LEU A 354 14.50 22.10 2.20
N GLN A 355 14.96 22.73 1.11
CA GLN A 355 16.29 23.37 1.07
C GLN A 355 16.40 24.63 1.93
N ASN A 356 15.30 25.40 2.10
CA ASN A 356 15.31 26.61 2.91
C ASN A 356 15.08 26.32 4.40
N GLU A 357 14.23 25.34 4.73
CA GLU A 357 14.05 24.84 6.12
C GLU A 357 15.29 24.11 6.64
N ARG A 358 16.17 23.61 5.75
CA ARG A 358 17.50 23.10 6.13
C ARG A 358 18.57 24.20 6.28
N LYS A 359 18.28 25.43 5.85
CA LYS A 359 19.21 26.58 5.87
C LYS A 359 18.83 27.64 6.90
N ALA A 360 17.59 27.63 7.39
CA ALA A 360 17.13 28.39 8.56
C ALA A 360 17.26 27.50 9.79
#